data_AF-A0A433KGD0-F1
#
_entry.id   AF-A0A433KGD0-F1
#
_cell.length_a   1.000
_cell.length_b   1.000
_cell.length_c   1.000
_cell.angle_alpha   90.00
_cell.angle_beta   90.00
_cell.angle_gamma   90.00
#
_symmetry.space_group_name_H-M   'P 1'
#
loop_
_entity.id
_entity.type
_entity.pdbx_description
1 polymer ?
#
loop_
_entity_poly.entity_id
_entity_poly.type
_entity_poly.pdbx_seq_one_letter_code
_entity_poly.pdbx_strand_id
1 'polypeptide(L)'
;MKKVQILGPSYSGTTVLGYILNTSDGWFFGSEVHRLLYSYVEKYGAKNKNIANPKCDFCGMDCKYWTRNLLMELKDNKSDTLQDIYDVFQKHHPEISTFVDSSKKLEFFHDTKIDYTLIASKHPVRLLASRFYNKRESLGVNSEALSSVFNAIQGDKAKFLDYAKEEVNYFYLTYSDFFKNSANGMLIKMDEIVFDENHKNNFLNFLDLSYGNVPLIILQIMRFTL
;
A
#
# COMPACT_ATOMS: atom_id res chain seq x y z
N MET A 1 -15.51 17.63 -5.29
CA MET A 1 -14.72 17.13 -4.14
C MET A 1 -13.25 17.09 -4.51
N LYS A 2 -12.34 17.52 -3.62
CA LYS A 2 -10.89 17.39 -3.83
C LYS A 2 -10.47 15.93 -3.68
N LYS A 3 -9.55 15.46 -4.51
CA LYS A 3 -9.05 14.08 -4.53
C LYS A 3 -7.58 14.07 -4.16
N VAL A 4 -7.28 13.49 -3.00
CA VAL A 4 -5.92 13.26 -2.53
C VAL A 4 -5.62 11.78 -2.67
N GLN A 5 -4.49 11.46 -3.27
CA GLN A 5 -4.02 10.09 -3.37
C GLN A 5 -2.89 9.88 -2.38
N ILE A 6 -2.90 8.78 -1.63
CA ILE A 6 -1.75 8.36 -0.82
C ILE A 6 -1.19 7.04 -1.36
N LEU A 7 0.04 7.10 -1.86
CA LEU A 7 0.77 5.93 -2.30
C LEU A 7 1.80 5.54 -1.27
N GLY A 8 1.81 4.29 -0.88
CA GLY A 8 2.85 3.81 0.02
C GLY A 8 2.85 2.30 0.17
N PRO A 9 3.96 1.74 0.63
CA PRO A 9 4.06 0.32 0.90
C PRO A 9 3.24 -0.04 2.14
N SER A 10 2.93 -1.33 2.33
CA SER A 10 2.30 -1.83 3.55
C SER A 10 3.04 -1.36 4.82
N TYR A 11 2.29 -0.97 5.84
CA TYR A 11 2.79 -0.53 7.15
C TYR A 11 3.63 0.75 7.09
N SER A 12 3.22 1.69 6.24
CA SER A 12 3.78 3.06 6.14
C SER A 12 3.00 4.08 6.98
N GLY A 13 2.19 3.63 7.95
CA GLY A 13 1.40 4.53 8.81
C GLY A 13 0.12 5.09 8.17
N THR A 14 -0.20 4.72 6.93
CA THR A 14 -1.39 5.22 6.21
C THR A 14 -2.70 4.88 6.90
N THR A 15 -2.80 3.77 7.63
CA THR A 15 -3.98 3.44 8.44
C THR A 15 -4.18 4.41 9.60
N VAL A 16 -3.10 4.81 10.29
CA VAL A 16 -3.16 5.79 11.38
C VAL A 16 -3.51 7.17 10.83
N LEU A 17 -2.88 7.57 9.72
CA LEU A 17 -3.25 8.79 9.01
C LEU A 17 -4.72 8.78 8.58
N GLY A 18 -5.21 7.66 8.05
CA GLY A 18 -6.60 7.49 7.67
C GLY A 18 -7.57 7.64 8.84
N TYR A 19 -7.20 7.14 10.03
CA TYR A 19 -7.98 7.35 11.25
C TYR A 19 -8.08 8.85 11.60
N ILE A 20 -6.96 9.57 11.61
CA ILE A 20 -6.90 11.02 11.90
C ILE A 20 -7.72 11.83 10.86
N LEU A 21 -7.61 11.47 9.59
CA LEU A 21 -8.36 12.14 8.53
C LEU A 21 -9.86 11.88 8.65
N ASN A 22 -10.27 10.66 9.00
CA ASN A 22 -11.68 10.31 9.21
C ASN A 22 -12.31 10.93 10.48
N THR A 23 -11.50 11.52 11.38
CA THR A 23 -12.02 12.34 12.49
C THR A 23 -12.10 13.83 12.17
N SER A 24 -11.64 14.26 10.99
CA SER A 24 -11.65 15.66 10.58
C SER A 24 -12.89 15.97 9.74
N ASP A 25 -13.55 17.10 10.02
CA ASP A 25 -14.77 17.49 9.30
C ASP A 25 -14.52 17.70 7.80
N GLY A 26 -15.38 17.11 6.96
CA GLY A 26 -15.31 17.23 5.51
C GLY A 26 -14.18 16.44 4.85
N TRP A 27 -13.54 15.51 5.57
CA TRP A 27 -12.53 14.58 5.07
C TRP A 27 -13.03 13.14 5.12
N PHE A 28 -12.64 12.37 4.12
CA PHE A 28 -12.86 10.93 4.06
C PHE A 28 -11.60 10.20 3.59
N PHE A 29 -11.25 9.10 4.24
CA PHE A 29 -10.16 8.21 3.86
C PHE A 29 -10.72 6.82 3.53
N GLY A 30 -10.67 6.45 2.24
CA GLY A 30 -11.37 5.28 1.70
C GLY A 30 -10.51 4.06 1.36
N SER A 31 -9.18 4.13 1.51
CA SER A 31 -8.16 3.10 1.21
C SER A 31 -8.56 1.90 0.33
N GLU A 32 -7.85 1.73 -0.79
CA GLU A 32 -7.99 0.61 -1.72
C GLU A 32 -9.36 0.56 -2.40
N VAL A 33 -9.94 1.73 -2.70
CA VAL A 33 -11.28 1.85 -3.31
C VAL A 33 -11.35 1.24 -4.71
N HIS A 34 -10.21 1.00 -5.37
CA HIS A 34 -10.13 0.20 -6.60
C HIS A 34 -10.77 -1.20 -6.44
N ARG A 35 -10.91 -1.70 -5.21
CA ARG A 35 -11.60 -2.96 -4.92
C ARG A 35 -13.12 -2.89 -5.15
N LEU A 36 -13.66 -1.68 -5.27
CA LEU A 36 -15.07 -1.41 -5.58
C LEU A 36 -15.34 -1.34 -7.09
N LEU A 37 -14.29 -1.35 -7.93
CA LEU A 37 -14.44 -1.35 -9.39
C LEU A 37 -15.17 -2.61 -9.85
N TYR A 38 -16.13 -2.47 -10.77
CA TYR A 38 -16.95 -3.56 -11.27
C TYR A 38 -16.10 -4.74 -11.76
N SER A 39 -15.07 -4.49 -12.57
CA SER A 39 -14.15 -5.53 -13.06
C SER A 39 -13.38 -6.25 -11.94
N TYR A 40 -12.99 -5.53 -10.90
CA TYR A 40 -12.33 -6.11 -9.73
C TYR A 40 -13.30 -7.03 -8.97
N VAL A 41 -14.53 -6.57 -8.76
CA VAL A 41 -15.59 -7.33 -8.09
C VAL A 41 -15.96 -8.58 -8.90
N GLU A 42 -16.12 -8.47 -10.22
CA GLU A 42 -16.41 -9.65 -11.07
C GLU A 42 -15.28 -10.68 -11.04
N LYS A 43 -14.02 -10.21 -11.05
CA LYS A 43 -12.85 -11.09 -11.09
C LYS A 43 -12.53 -11.76 -9.74
N TYR A 44 -12.74 -11.06 -8.63
CA TYR A 44 -12.28 -11.48 -7.30
C TYR A 44 -13.43 -11.67 -6.27
N GLY A 45 -14.62 -11.14 -6.54
CA GLY A 45 -15.77 -11.09 -5.62
C GLY A 45 -16.42 -12.43 -5.28
N ALA A 46 -16.24 -13.47 -6.11
CA ALA A 46 -16.67 -14.83 -5.77
C ALA A 46 -15.87 -15.44 -4.58
N LYS A 47 -14.66 -14.94 -4.31
CA LYS A 47 -13.85 -15.31 -3.13
C LYS A 47 -13.96 -14.32 -1.97
N ASN A 48 -14.40 -13.09 -2.24
CA ASN A 48 -14.63 -12.03 -1.25
C ASN A 48 -16.14 -11.81 -1.02
N LYS A 49 -16.76 -12.66 -0.19
CA LYS A 49 -18.20 -12.56 0.17
C LYS A 49 -18.62 -11.21 0.80
N ASN A 50 -17.67 -10.32 1.13
CA ASN A 50 -17.91 -9.04 1.79
C ASN A 50 -18.35 -7.90 0.85
N ILE A 51 -18.23 -8.06 -0.48
CA ILE A 51 -18.73 -7.05 -1.43
C ILE A 51 -20.19 -7.34 -1.84
N ALA A 52 -20.57 -8.62 -1.92
CA ALA A 52 -21.93 -9.04 -2.27
C ALA A 52 -22.91 -8.98 -1.08
N ASN A 53 -22.40 -8.95 0.16
CA ASN A 53 -23.18 -8.80 1.37
C ASN A 53 -22.27 -8.20 2.45
N PRO A 54 -22.30 -6.87 2.70
CA PRO A 54 -21.36 -6.23 3.62
C PRO A 54 -21.74 -6.61 5.06
N LYS A 55 -21.34 -7.80 5.50
CA LYS A 55 -20.94 -7.95 6.90
C LYS A 55 -19.58 -7.28 6.97
N CYS A 56 -19.59 -6.03 7.42
CA CYS A 56 -18.41 -5.28 7.81
C CYS A 56 -17.79 -6.05 9.00
N ASP A 57 -17.01 -7.11 8.72
CA ASP A 57 -16.29 -7.86 9.76
C ASP A 57 -15.20 -6.98 10.43
N PHE A 58 -14.92 -5.81 9.83
CA PHE A 58 -14.02 -4.79 10.34
C PHE A 58 -14.78 -3.47 10.46
N CYS A 59 -15.55 -3.30 11.54
CA CYS A 59 -16.29 -2.08 11.87
C CYS A 59 -15.34 -0.87 12.01
N GLY A 60 -14.96 -0.26 10.89
CA GLY A 60 -14.17 0.96 10.80
C GLY A 60 -15.03 2.21 10.62
N MET A 61 -14.39 3.38 10.70
CA MET A 61 -15.03 4.70 10.48
C MET A 61 -15.49 4.92 9.03
N ASP A 62 -15.02 4.13 8.09
CA ASP A 62 -15.34 4.18 6.66
C ASP A 62 -16.65 3.46 6.31
N CYS A 63 -17.06 2.43 7.08
CA CYS A 63 -18.31 1.70 6.85
C CYS A 63 -19.57 2.59 6.93
N LYS A 64 -19.53 3.75 7.60
CA LYS A 64 -20.66 4.70 7.63
C LYS A 64 -20.88 5.43 6.29
N TYR A 65 -19.86 5.47 5.44
CA TYR A 65 -19.92 6.11 4.12
C TYR A 65 -20.19 5.09 3.00
N TRP A 66 -19.72 3.86 3.14
CA TRP A 66 -19.99 2.79 2.17
C TRP A 66 -21.38 2.16 2.38
N THR A 67 -22.43 2.97 2.22
CA THR A 67 -23.81 2.54 2.42
C THR A 67 -24.27 1.55 1.35
N ARG A 68 -25.30 0.75 1.67
CA ARG A 68 -25.91 -0.19 0.72
C ARG A 68 -26.38 0.50 -0.56
N ASN A 69 -26.97 1.70 -0.44
CA ASN A 69 -27.49 2.43 -1.60
C ASN A 69 -26.36 2.86 -2.53
N LEU A 70 -25.26 3.36 -1.97
CA LEU A 70 -24.06 3.72 -2.73
C LEU A 70 -23.49 2.48 -3.44
N LEU A 71 -23.29 1.37 -2.73
CA LEU A 71 -22.72 0.14 -3.30
C LEU A 71 -23.60 -0.47 -4.39
N MET A 72 -24.93 -0.42 -4.23
CA MET A 72 -25.87 -0.85 -5.27
C MET A 72 -25.78 0.04 -6.51
N GLU A 73 -25.70 1.37 -6.34
CA GLU A 73 -25.56 2.30 -7.46
C GLU A 73 -24.26 2.08 -8.23
N LEU A 74 -23.12 1.85 -7.55
CA LEU A 74 -21.86 1.50 -8.21
C LEU A 74 -21.98 0.22 -9.05
N LYS A 75 -22.69 -0.79 -8.52
CA LYS A 75 -22.91 -2.05 -9.22
C LYS A 75 -23.82 -1.88 -10.44
N ASP A 76 -24.94 -1.17 -10.29
CA ASP A 76 -25.92 -0.96 -11.34
C ASP A 76 -25.35 -0.11 -12.49
N ASN A 77 -24.51 0.88 -12.15
CA ASN A 77 -23.77 1.70 -13.12
C ASN A 77 -22.61 0.94 -13.78
N LYS A 78 -22.25 -0.25 -13.29
CA LYS A 78 -21.03 -0.98 -13.66
C LYS A 78 -19.78 -0.08 -13.60
N SER A 79 -19.67 0.70 -12.52
CA SER A 79 -18.58 1.65 -12.30
C SER A 79 -17.22 0.95 -12.37
N ASP A 80 -16.42 1.26 -13.38
CA ASP A 80 -15.15 0.57 -13.65
C ASP A 80 -13.95 1.53 -13.77
N THR A 81 -14.17 2.80 -13.42
CA THR A 81 -13.11 3.78 -13.20
C THR A 81 -13.15 4.32 -11.76
N LEU A 82 -12.01 4.78 -11.24
CA LEU A 82 -11.98 5.47 -9.95
C LEU A 82 -12.82 6.75 -9.96
N GLN A 83 -12.91 7.41 -11.12
CA GLN A 83 -13.72 8.62 -11.28
C GLN A 83 -15.22 8.32 -11.07
N ASP A 84 -15.73 7.19 -11.59
CA ASP A 84 -17.11 6.76 -11.35
C ASP A 84 -17.38 6.57 -9.85
N ILE A 85 -16.43 5.97 -9.12
CA ILE A 85 -16.53 5.79 -7.68
C ILE A 85 -16.60 7.14 -6.96
N TYR A 86 -15.74 8.08 -7.33
CA TYR A 86 -15.71 9.40 -6.72
C TYR A 86 -17.00 10.20 -6.99
N ASP A 87 -17.55 10.10 -8.19
CA ASP A 87 -18.77 10.82 -8.58
C ASP A 87 -19.99 10.26 -7.84
N VAL A 88 -20.13 8.93 -7.75
CA VAL A 88 -21.20 8.30 -6.97
C VAL A 88 -21.01 8.61 -5.47
N PHE A 89 -19.78 8.56 -4.95
CA PHE A 89 -19.52 8.91 -3.56
C PHE A 89 -19.92 10.36 -3.25
N GLN A 90 -19.50 11.33 -4.08
CA GLN A 90 -19.80 12.74 -3.86
C GLN A 90 -21.30 13.04 -3.90
N LYS A 91 -22.06 12.30 -4.71
CA LYS A 91 -23.53 12.40 -4.76
C LYS A 91 -24.19 11.98 -3.44
N HIS A 92 -23.70 10.92 -2.80
CA HIS A 92 -24.24 10.41 -1.53
C HIS A 92 -23.70 11.17 -0.30
N HIS A 93 -22.49 11.73 -0.42
CA HIS A 93 -21.78 12.40 0.67
C HIS A 93 -21.29 13.81 0.26
N PRO A 94 -22.19 14.75 -0.08
CA PRO A 94 -21.81 16.10 -0.53
C PRO A 94 -21.12 16.93 0.57
N GLU A 95 -21.27 16.55 1.83
CA GLU A 95 -20.57 17.14 2.98
C GLU A 95 -19.05 16.88 2.97
N ILE A 96 -18.61 15.86 2.22
CA ILE A 96 -17.19 15.52 2.10
C ILE A 96 -16.54 16.41 1.04
N SER A 97 -15.73 17.34 1.52
CA SER A 97 -14.97 18.26 0.66
C SER A 97 -13.72 17.61 0.07
N THR A 98 -13.12 16.64 0.78
CA THR A 98 -11.85 16.00 0.42
C THR A 98 -11.92 14.48 0.58
N PHE A 99 -11.64 13.77 -0.51
CA PHE A 99 -11.56 12.32 -0.58
C PHE A 99 -10.10 11.89 -0.64
N VAL A 100 -9.70 11.01 0.26
CA VAL A 100 -8.35 10.47 0.33
C VAL A 100 -8.35 8.99 -0.04
N ASP A 101 -7.79 8.68 -1.19
CA ASP A 101 -7.66 7.31 -1.69
C ASP A 101 -6.23 6.83 -1.52
N SER A 102 -6.03 5.75 -0.76
CA SER A 102 -4.71 5.17 -0.59
C SER A 102 -4.59 3.81 -1.23
N SER A 103 -3.51 3.52 -1.96
CA SER A 103 -3.24 2.16 -2.40
C SER A 103 -1.75 1.89 -2.51
N LYS A 104 -1.43 0.60 -2.44
CA LYS A 104 -0.07 0.05 -2.58
C LYS A 104 0.31 -0.17 -4.04
N LYS A 105 -0.67 -0.06 -4.94
CA LYS A 105 -0.56 -0.39 -6.36
C LYS A 105 -0.77 0.86 -7.19
N LEU A 106 0.23 1.22 -7.97
CA LEU A 106 0.19 2.37 -8.86
C LEU A 106 -0.78 2.19 -10.01
N GLU A 107 -0.94 0.94 -10.48
CA GLU A 107 -1.69 0.58 -11.68
C GLU A 107 -3.14 1.09 -11.71
N PHE A 108 -3.71 1.40 -10.54
CA PHE A 108 -5.08 1.87 -10.44
C PHE A 108 -5.26 3.38 -10.61
N PHE A 109 -4.17 4.15 -10.66
CA PHE A 109 -4.23 5.62 -10.60
C PHE A 109 -3.83 6.32 -11.89
N HIS A 110 -3.62 5.58 -12.98
CA HIS A 110 -3.12 6.15 -14.23
C HIS A 110 -4.15 7.03 -14.96
N ASP A 111 -5.44 6.82 -14.74
CA ASP A 111 -6.51 7.43 -15.55
C ASP A 111 -7.41 8.41 -14.79
N THR A 112 -6.99 8.90 -13.61
CA THR A 112 -7.83 9.77 -12.79
C THR A 112 -7.20 11.13 -12.53
N LYS A 113 -8.01 12.18 -12.67
CA LYS A 113 -7.58 13.53 -12.29
C LYS A 113 -7.49 13.60 -10.77
N ILE A 114 -6.28 13.53 -10.24
CA ILE A 114 -5.96 13.65 -8.82
C ILE A 114 -5.46 15.08 -8.55
N ASP A 115 -5.96 15.72 -7.50
CA ASP A 115 -5.58 17.10 -7.16
C ASP A 115 -4.22 17.14 -6.45
N TYR A 116 -3.98 16.18 -5.55
CA TYR A 116 -2.73 16.02 -4.81
C TYR A 116 -2.35 14.56 -4.70
N THR A 117 -1.06 14.27 -4.88
CA THR A 117 -0.53 12.94 -4.56
C THR A 117 0.48 13.02 -3.44
N LEU A 118 0.27 12.20 -2.43
CA LEU A 118 1.15 12.01 -1.29
C LEU A 118 1.85 10.67 -1.46
N ILE A 119 3.18 10.65 -1.41
CA ILE A 119 3.93 9.40 -1.34
C ILE A 119 4.36 9.21 0.12
N ALA A 120 3.85 8.17 0.77
CA ALA A 120 4.32 7.72 2.07
C ALA A 120 5.49 6.76 1.87
N SER A 121 6.68 7.18 2.29
CA SER A 121 7.87 6.31 2.28
C SER A 121 7.93 5.48 3.56
N LYS A 122 8.55 4.30 3.46
CA LYS A 122 8.87 3.41 4.58
C LYS A 122 10.36 3.13 4.55
N HIS A 123 10.99 3.01 5.71
CA HIS A 123 12.40 2.63 5.81
C HIS A 123 12.69 1.37 4.95
N PRO A 124 13.71 1.38 4.06
CA PRO A 124 13.99 0.30 3.12
C PRO A 124 14.13 -1.09 3.76
N VAL A 125 14.68 -1.17 4.96
CA VAL A 125 14.75 -2.44 5.69
C VAL A 125 13.36 -2.96 6.09
N ARG A 126 12.45 -2.07 6.56
CA ARG A 126 11.07 -2.47 6.93
C ARG A 126 10.23 -2.83 5.71
N LEU A 127 10.58 -2.27 4.56
CA LEU A 127 10.00 -2.61 3.27
C LEU A 127 10.41 -4.03 2.86
N LEU A 128 11.71 -4.32 2.89
CA LEU A 128 12.27 -5.66 2.62
C LEU A 128 11.70 -6.73 3.55
N ALA A 129 11.69 -6.47 4.86
CA ALA A 129 11.13 -7.41 5.84
C ALA A 129 9.65 -7.74 5.56
N SER A 130 8.84 -6.72 5.22
CA SER A 130 7.43 -6.93 4.91
C SER A 130 7.22 -7.76 3.63
N ARG A 131 8.08 -7.58 2.62
CA ARG A 131 7.99 -8.34 1.36
C ARG A 131 8.46 -9.77 1.54
N PHE A 132 9.59 -9.95 2.22
CA PHE A 132 10.08 -11.25 2.64
C PHE A 132 8.99 -12.02 3.39
N TYR A 133 8.37 -11.43 4.42
CA TYR A 133 7.33 -12.09 5.21
C TYR A 133 6.17 -12.60 4.35
N ASN A 134 5.74 -11.82 3.36
CA ASN A 134 4.63 -12.18 2.46
C ASN A 134 5.03 -13.19 1.37
N LYS A 135 6.32 -13.29 1.01
CA LYS A 135 6.84 -14.23 0.00
C LYS A 135 7.62 -15.40 0.60
N ARG A 136 7.69 -15.51 1.93
CA ARG A 136 8.56 -16.45 2.66
C ARG A 136 8.40 -17.90 2.18
N GLU A 137 7.16 -18.35 1.96
CA GLU A 137 6.87 -19.72 1.51
C GLU A 137 7.43 -19.96 0.10
N SER A 138 7.25 -19.01 -0.83
CA SER A 138 7.84 -19.08 -2.18
C SER A 138 9.37 -19.03 -2.16
N LEU A 139 9.96 -18.52 -1.08
CA LEU A 139 11.40 -18.51 -0.87
C LEU A 139 11.91 -19.79 -0.17
N GLY A 140 11.02 -20.73 0.18
CA GLY A 140 11.34 -21.98 0.87
C GLY A 140 11.27 -21.90 2.40
N VAL A 141 10.67 -20.84 2.94
CA VAL A 141 10.53 -20.60 4.38
C VAL A 141 9.09 -20.86 4.81
N ASN A 142 8.82 -22.09 5.26
CA ASN A 142 7.46 -22.56 5.59
C ASN A 142 7.10 -22.43 7.08
N SER A 143 8.01 -21.87 7.88
CA SER A 143 7.85 -21.69 9.32
C SER A 143 7.93 -20.20 9.67
N GLU A 144 7.07 -19.76 10.58
CA GLU A 144 7.08 -18.40 11.13
C GLU A 144 8.08 -18.25 12.29
N ALA A 145 8.66 -19.36 12.76
CA ALA A 145 9.65 -19.33 13.82
C ALA A 145 10.92 -18.60 13.37
N LEU A 146 11.36 -17.63 14.19
CA LEU A 146 12.52 -16.77 13.91
C LEU A 146 13.80 -17.58 13.58
N SER A 147 14.01 -18.69 14.27
CA SER A 147 15.14 -19.60 14.04
C SER A 147 15.08 -20.30 12.68
N SER A 148 13.89 -20.70 12.23
CA SER A 148 13.68 -21.30 10.90
C SER A 148 13.94 -20.29 9.79
N VAL A 149 13.48 -19.05 9.96
CA VAL A 149 13.75 -17.95 9.03
C VAL A 149 15.25 -17.69 8.94
N PHE A 150 15.93 -17.59 10.10
CA PHE A 150 17.38 -17.39 10.14
C PHE A 150 18.14 -18.51 9.42
N ASN A 151 17.80 -19.76 9.72
CA ASN A 151 18.46 -20.93 9.12
C ASN A 151 18.26 -20.97 7.61
N ALA A 152 17.07 -20.62 7.12
CA ALA A 152 16.81 -20.54 5.69
C ALA A 152 17.66 -19.45 5.02
N ILE A 153 17.74 -18.25 5.62
CA ILE A 153 18.59 -17.16 5.10
C ILE A 153 20.07 -17.57 5.10
N GLN A 154 20.54 -18.22 6.17
CA GLN A 154 21.92 -18.70 6.26
C GLN A 154 22.23 -19.79 5.23
N GLY A 155 21.25 -20.65 4.93
CA GLY A 155 21.41 -21.75 3.98
C GLY A 155 21.56 -21.31 2.53
N ASP A 156 21.02 -20.15 2.15
CA ASP A 156 21.11 -19.63 0.78
C ASP A 156 21.17 -18.09 0.76
N LYS A 157 22.22 -17.54 1.35
CA LYS A 157 22.38 -16.08 1.51
C LYS A 157 22.34 -15.32 0.17
N ALA A 158 22.86 -15.91 -0.89
CA ALA A 158 22.99 -15.27 -2.20
C ALA A 158 21.60 -15.00 -2.78
N LYS A 159 20.73 -16.03 -2.78
CA LYS A 159 19.33 -15.91 -3.21
C LYS A 159 18.60 -14.80 -2.46
N PHE A 160 18.77 -14.71 -1.15
CA PHE A 160 18.07 -13.70 -0.35
C PHE A 160 18.62 -12.28 -0.55
N LEU A 161 19.92 -12.15 -0.80
CA LEU A 161 20.52 -10.87 -1.18
C LEU A 161 20.02 -10.42 -2.56
N ASP A 162 20.01 -11.31 -3.55
CA ASP A 162 19.52 -11.02 -4.89
C ASP A 162 18.05 -10.59 -4.85
N TYR A 163 17.22 -11.34 -4.12
CA TYR A 163 15.83 -10.97 -3.84
C TYR A 163 15.71 -9.58 -3.19
N ALA A 164 16.55 -9.26 -2.20
CA ALA A 164 16.52 -7.95 -1.56
C ALA A 164 16.90 -6.82 -2.53
N LYS A 165 17.91 -7.03 -3.39
CA LYS A 165 18.31 -6.05 -4.41
C LYS A 165 17.21 -5.82 -5.44
N GLU A 166 16.56 -6.89 -5.90
CA GLU A 166 15.43 -6.82 -6.83
C GLU A 166 14.27 -5.99 -6.26
N GLU A 167 13.88 -6.26 -5.01
CA GLU A 167 12.79 -5.52 -4.37
C GLU A 167 13.16 -4.03 -4.16
N VAL A 168 14.39 -3.71 -3.72
CA VAL A 168 14.85 -2.31 -3.59
C VAL A 168 14.79 -1.58 -4.93
N ASN A 169 15.26 -2.21 -6.01
CA ASN A 169 15.20 -1.65 -7.35
C ASN A 169 13.75 -1.43 -7.83
N TYR A 170 12.88 -2.42 -7.63
CA TYR A 170 11.47 -2.34 -7.97
C TYR A 170 10.80 -1.15 -7.28
N PHE A 171 11.05 -0.95 -5.97
CA PHE A 171 10.47 0.17 -5.23
C PHE A 171 11.01 1.53 -5.70
N TYR A 172 12.32 1.64 -5.93
CA TYR A 172 12.90 2.87 -6.46
C TYR A 172 12.24 3.27 -7.78
N LEU A 173 12.17 2.36 -8.75
CA LEU A 173 11.56 2.61 -10.06
C LEU A 173 10.10 3.01 -9.90
N THR A 174 9.34 2.22 -9.16
CA THR A 174 7.90 2.44 -8.91
C THR A 174 7.63 3.84 -8.33
N TYR A 175 8.28 4.20 -7.22
CA TYR A 175 8.00 5.49 -6.57
C TYR A 175 8.64 6.69 -7.27
N SER A 176 9.83 6.54 -7.88
CA SER A 176 10.52 7.60 -8.62
C SER A 176 9.78 7.96 -9.91
N ASP A 177 9.40 6.96 -10.70
CA ASP A 177 8.65 7.18 -11.95
C ASP A 177 7.27 7.78 -11.65
N PHE A 178 6.63 7.36 -10.56
CA PHE A 178 5.37 7.98 -10.16
C PHE A 178 5.55 9.44 -9.73
N PHE A 179 6.55 9.75 -8.90
CA PHE A 179 6.80 11.13 -8.45
C PHE A 179 7.01 12.07 -9.64
N LYS A 180 7.83 11.65 -10.62
CA LYS A 180 8.11 12.41 -11.85
C LYS A 180 6.85 12.71 -12.68
N ASN A 181 5.86 11.82 -12.64
CA ASN A 181 4.63 11.94 -13.44
C ASN A 181 3.45 12.54 -12.66
N SER A 182 3.61 12.88 -11.38
CA SER A 182 2.55 13.47 -10.56
C SER A 182 2.47 14.99 -10.76
N ALA A 183 1.30 15.50 -11.19
CA ALA A 183 1.13 16.91 -11.52
C ALA A 183 1.32 17.87 -10.31
N ASN A 184 1.10 17.37 -9.08
CA ASN A 184 1.30 18.08 -7.80
C ASN A 184 1.70 17.09 -6.68
N GLY A 185 2.79 16.34 -6.89
CA GLY A 185 3.28 15.37 -5.90
C GLY A 185 3.93 16.03 -4.68
N MET A 186 3.50 15.65 -3.47
CA MET A 186 4.20 15.93 -2.22
C MET A 186 4.71 14.62 -1.63
N LEU A 187 6.02 14.53 -1.37
CA LEU A 187 6.60 13.38 -0.69
C LEU A 187 6.47 13.57 0.83
N ILE A 188 5.69 12.71 1.50
CA ILE A 188 5.61 12.67 2.96
C ILE A 188 6.59 11.63 3.47
N LYS A 189 7.68 12.11 4.08
CA LYS A 189 8.72 11.29 4.69
C LYS A 189 8.25 10.88 6.09
N MET A 190 7.79 9.64 6.27
CA MET A 190 7.40 9.16 7.61
C MET A 190 8.58 8.66 8.43
N ASP A 191 9.64 8.18 7.77
CA ASP A 191 10.95 7.85 8.35
C ASP A 191 11.99 8.30 7.31
N GLU A 192 13.00 9.09 7.69
CA GLU A 192 13.95 9.76 6.78
C GLU A 192 14.85 8.82 5.95
N ILE A 193 14.31 8.13 4.95
CA ILE A 193 15.07 7.73 3.76
C ILE A 193 14.16 7.96 2.55
N VAL A 194 14.51 8.98 1.75
CA VAL A 194 13.92 9.21 0.43
C VAL A 194 14.57 8.21 -0.51
N PHE A 195 13.77 7.55 -1.34
CA PHE A 195 14.30 6.79 -2.47
C PHE A 195 14.79 7.76 -3.55
N ASP A 196 15.93 8.39 -3.31
CA ASP A 196 16.74 9.03 -4.35
C ASP A 196 17.92 8.13 -4.75
N GLU A 197 18.57 8.47 -5.85
CA GLU A 197 19.65 7.66 -6.42
C GLU A 197 20.81 7.45 -5.43
N ASN A 198 21.11 8.46 -4.63
CA ASN A 198 22.20 8.42 -3.64
C ASN A 198 21.87 7.46 -2.49
N HIS A 199 20.67 7.57 -1.92
CA HIS A 199 20.23 6.70 -0.83
C HIS A 199 20.04 5.25 -1.28
N LYS A 200 19.54 5.04 -2.51
CA LYS A 200 19.47 3.72 -3.13
C LYS A 200 20.86 3.08 -3.17
N ASN A 201 21.85 3.76 -3.74
CA ASN A 201 23.21 3.22 -3.89
C ASN A 201 23.87 2.98 -2.52
N ASN A 202 23.70 3.90 -1.57
CA ASN A 202 24.20 3.71 -0.21
C ASN A 202 23.58 2.48 0.46
N PHE A 203 22.28 2.25 0.27
CA PHE A 203 21.60 1.09 0.85
C PHE A 203 22.00 -0.22 0.19
N LEU A 204 22.12 -0.26 -1.15
CA LEU A 204 22.63 -1.43 -1.87
C LEU A 204 24.06 -1.78 -1.45
N ASN A 205 24.93 -0.76 -1.36
CA ASN A 205 26.29 -0.93 -0.85
C ASN A 205 26.29 -1.44 0.61
N PHE A 206 25.41 -0.92 1.46
CA PHE A 206 25.28 -1.39 2.83
C PHE A 206 24.84 -2.87 2.90
N LEU A 207 23.90 -3.31 2.06
CA LEU A 207 23.48 -4.71 1.97
C LEU A 207 24.64 -5.62 1.53
N ASP A 208 25.43 -5.17 0.56
CA ASP A 208 26.60 -5.90 0.06
C ASP A 208 27.72 -6.01 1.10
N LEU A 209 28.06 -4.90 1.77
CA LEU A 209 29.07 -4.86 2.83
C LEU A 209 28.64 -5.65 4.07
N SER A 210 27.34 -5.70 4.33
CA SER A 210 26.76 -6.33 5.52
C SER A 210 26.20 -7.72 5.23
N TYR A 211 26.63 -8.40 4.17
CA TYR A 211 26.12 -9.72 3.76
C TYR A 211 26.07 -10.76 4.91
N GLY A 212 26.97 -10.65 5.91
CA GLY A 212 26.93 -11.45 7.14
C GLY A 212 25.82 -11.09 8.14
N ASN A 213 25.35 -9.84 8.13
CA ASN A 213 24.37 -9.24 9.04
C ASN A 213 22.98 -9.00 8.40
N VAL A 214 22.80 -9.21 7.09
CA VAL A 214 21.49 -9.13 6.40
C VAL A 214 20.39 -9.92 7.13
N PRO A 215 20.61 -11.18 7.57
CA PRO A 215 19.61 -11.89 8.37
C PRO A 215 19.31 -11.15 9.69
N LEU A 216 20.31 -10.58 10.35
CA LEU A 216 20.14 -9.85 11.62
C LEU A 216 19.33 -8.56 11.43
N ILE A 217 19.56 -7.87 10.33
CA ILE A 217 18.82 -6.67 9.89
C ILE A 217 17.36 -7.02 9.59
N ILE A 218 17.11 -8.10 8.84
CA ILE A 218 15.73 -8.57 8.54
C ILE A 218 15.02 -9.00 9.84
N LEU A 219 15.70 -9.73 10.73
CA LEU A 219 15.10 -10.26 11.97
C LEU A 219 14.87 -9.20 13.05
N GLN A 220 15.79 -8.25 13.23
CA GLN A 220 15.59 -7.13 14.15
C GLN A 220 14.34 -6.34 13.77
N ILE A 221 14.06 -6.22 12.47
CA ILE A 221 12.89 -5.51 11.98
C ILE A 221 11.62 -6.36 12.03
N MET A 222 11.69 -7.67 11.70
CA MET A 222 10.56 -8.58 11.85
C MET A 222 10.05 -8.60 13.30
N ARG A 223 10.94 -8.52 14.29
CA ARG A 223 10.61 -8.38 15.72
C ARG A 223 9.75 -7.16 16.10
N PHE A 224 9.72 -6.11 15.27
CA PHE A 224 8.89 -4.92 15.46
C PHE A 224 7.60 -4.95 14.63
N THR A 225 7.37 -6.01 13.85
CA THR A 225 6.20 -6.18 12.97
C THR A 225 5.35 -7.38 13.31
N LEU A 226 5.86 -8.31 14.12
CA LEU A 226 5.15 -9.41 14.78
C LEU A 226 4.84 -9.00 16.22
#